data_AF-A0A3L7B854-F1
#
_entry.id   AF-A0A3L7B854-F1
#
_cell.length_a   1.000
_cell.length_b   1.000
_cell.length_c   1.000
_cell.angle_alpha   90.00
_cell.angle_beta   90.00
_cell.angle_gamma   90.00
#
_symmetry.space_group_name_H-M   'P 1'
#
loop_
_entity.id
_entity.type
_entity.pdbx_description
1 polymer ?
#
loop_
_entity_poly.entity_id
_entity_poly.type
_entity_poly.pdbx_seq_one_letter_code
_entity_poly.pdbx_strand_id
1 'polypeptide(L)'
;PGAAASGWRAAGRLVAPAAAAVRTAGPTVVLPLAAVVAVLGADLSGLSKAEVERIWLPFIVWLLVATAWLPAGSRRWWLAGQAATALAVNHLVWTVS
;
A
#
# COMPACT_ATOMS: atom_id res chain seq x y z
N PRO A 1 21.97 -23.34 -19.98
CA PRO A 1 20.99 -23.75 -18.93
C PRO A 1 21.21 -23.12 -17.53
N GLY A 2 21.93 -21.98 -17.39
CA GLY A 2 22.32 -21.42 -16.08
C GLY A 2 21.64 -20.11 -15.64
N ALA A 3 20.91 -19.44 -16.54
CA ALA A 3 20.35 -18.10 -16.26
C ALA A 3 19.08 -18.12 -15.39
N ALA A 4 18.28 -19.20 -15.44
CA ALA A 4 17.09 -19.32 -14.61
C ALA A 4 17.47 -19.54 -13.13
N ALA A 5 18.44 -20.43 -12.86
CA ALA A 5 18.84 -20.83 -11.50
C ALA A 5 19.45 -19.69 -10.66
N SER A 6 20.06 -18.68 -11.31
CA SER A 6 20.60 -17.49 -10.62
C SER A 6 19.49 -16.55 -10.16
N GLY A 7 18.41 -16.39 -10.94
CA GLY A 7 17.23 -15.59 -10.59
C GLY A 7 16.49 -16.11 -9.37
N TRP A 8 16.26 -17.42 -9.28
CA TRP A 8 15.63 -18.07 -8.12
C TRP A 8 16.48 -17.96 -6.85
N ARG A 9 17.81 -18.04 -6.98
CA ARG A 9 18.74 -17.85 -5.85
C ARG A 9 18.85 -16.40 -5.40
N ALA A 10 18.77 -15.45 -6.34
CA ALA A 10 18.73 -14.02 -6.03
C ALA A 10 17.41 -13.64 -5.34
N ALA A 11 16.27 -14.16 -5.81
CA ALA A 11 14.98 -14.02 -5.14
C ALA A 11 15.01 -14.63 -3.73
N GLY A 12 15.53 -15.87 -3.59
CA GLY A 12 15.67 -16.54 -2.28
C GLY A 12 16.54 -15.77 -1.28
N ARG A 13 17.56 -15.05 -1.74
CA ARG A 13 18.42 -14.20 -0.89
C ARG A 13 17.69 -13.00 -0.30
N LEU A 14 16.64 -12.50 -0.95
CA LEU A 14 15.82 -11.39 -0.45
C LEU A 14 14.64 -11.90 0.39
N VAL A 15 14.13 -13.10 0.10
CA VAL A 15 13.00 -13.70 0.82
C VAL A 15 13.33 -14.04 2.27
N ALA A 16 14.51 -14.58 2.55
CA ALA A 16 14.92 -14.92 3.92
C ALA A 16 15.00 -13.70 4.88
N PRO A 17 15.70 -12.60 4.53
CA PRO A 17 15.73 -11.40 5.38
C PRO A 17 14.38 -10.69 5.43
N ALA A 18 13.62 -10.66 4.33
CA ALA A 18 12.26 -10.10 4.34
C ALA A 18 11.33 -10.87 5.28
N ALA A 19 11.38 -12.21 5.24
CA ALA A 19 10.60 -13.06 6.16
C ALA A 19 11.02 -12.86 7.62
N ALA A 20 12.31 -12.66 7.89
CA ALA A 20 12.80 -12.34 9.23
C ALA A 20 12.30 -10.97 9.71
N ALA A 21 12.40 -9.94 8.85
CA ALA A 21 11.91 -8.60 9.14
C ALA A 21 10.40 -8.57 9.39
N VAL A 22 9.62 -9.31 8.60
CA VAL A 22 8.16 -9.47 8.78
C VAL A 22 7.83 -10.09 10.14
N ARG A 23 8.57 -11.13 10.57
CA ARG A 23 8.35 -11.74 11.90
C ARG A 23 8.64 -10.77 13.04
N THR A 24 9.57 -9.84 12.87
CA THR A 24 9.91 -8.83 13.89
C THR A 24 9.02 -7.59 13.85
N ALA A 25 8.47 -7.23 12.69
CA ALA A 25 7.82 -5.94 12.47
C ALA A 25 6.39 -5.84 13.05
N GLY A 26 5.80 -6.95 13.50
CA GLY A 26 4.46 -6.97 14.07
C GLY A 26 3.35 -6.67 13.04
N PRO A 27 2.09 -7.05 13.33
CA PRO A 27 1.00 -6.94 12.38
C PRO A 27 0.69 -5.49 11.97
N THR A 28 0.91 -4.53 12.86
CA THR A 28 0.62 -3.10 12.58
C THR A 28 1.55 -2.44 11.57
N VAL A 29 2.66 -3.10 11.21
CA VAL A 29 3.58 -2.65 10.16
C VAL A 29 3.45 -3.53 8.92
N VAL A 30 3.34 -4.85 9.10
CA VAL A 30 3.30 -5.81 8.00
C VAL A 30 2.02 -5.69 7.18
N LEU A 31 0.86 -5.54 7.82
CA LEU A 31 -0.45 -5.48 7.13
C LEU A 31 -0.55 -4.26 6.20
N PRO A 32 -0.25 -3.02 6.63
CA PRO A 32 -0.26 -1.87 5.73
C PRO A 32 0.76 -1.99 4.60
N LEU A 33 1.98 -2.48 4.88
CA LEU A 33 3.03 -2.58 3.88
C LEU A 33 2.67 -3.60 2.79
N ALA A 34 2.13 -4.75 3.19
CA ALA A 34 1.64 -5.77 2.28
C ALA A 34 0.47 -5.25 1.43
N ALA A 35 -0.44 -4.48 2.04
CA ALA A 35 -1.55 -3.84 1.32
C ALA A 35 -1.05 -2.86 0.25
N VAL A 36 -0.07 -2.01 0.57
CA VAL A 36 0.56 -1.09 -0.42
C VAL A 36 1.20 -1.86 -1.57
N VAL A 37 1.95 -2.93 -1.28
CA VAL A 37 2.59 -3.75 -2.33
C VAL A 37 1.55 -4.43 -3.22
N ALA A 38 0.48 -4.98 -2.63
CA ALA A 38 -0.59 -5.63 -3.38
C ALA A 38 -1.33 -4.64 -4.30
N VAL A 39 -1.62 -3.45 -3.79
CA VAL A 39 -2.21 -2.33 -4.53
C VAL A 39 -1.33 -1.95 -5.73
N LEU A 40 -0.04 -1.69 -5.52
CA LEU A 40 0.87 -1.31 -6.59
C LEU A 40 1.00 -2.43 -7.64
N GLY A 41 1.02 -3.69 -7.20
CA GLY A 41 1.00 -4.84 -8.12
C GLY A 41 -0.28 -4.90 -8.95
N ALA A 42 -1.44 -4.67 -8.33
CA ALA A 42 -2.74 -4.65 -9.01
C ALA A 42 -2.81 -3.53 -10.06
N ASP A 43 -2.31 -2.33 -9.73
CA ASP A 43 -2.27 -1.19 -10.64
C ASP A 43 -1.36 -1.43 -11.83
N LEU A 44 -0.13 -1.90 -11.57
CA LEU A 44 0.85 -2.16 -12.63
C LEU A 44 0.45 -3.34 -13.51
N SER A 45 -0.27 -4.33 -12.98
CA SER A 45 -0.73 -5.50 -13.74
C SER A 45 -1.91 -5.19 -14.68
N GLY A 46 -2.58 -4.03 -14.52
CA GLY A 46 -3.78 -3.69 -15.29
C GLY A 46 -5.02 -4.51 -14.91
N LEU A 47 -4.95 -5.39 -13.91
CA LEU A 47 -6.09 -6.13 -13.36
C LEU A 47 -7.18 -5.19 -12.80
N SER A 48 -6.77 -3.98 -12.39
CA SER A 48 -7.65 -2.89 -11.97
C SER A 48 -8.69 -2.53 -13.05
N LYS A 49 -8.44 -2.78 -14.34
CA LYS A 49 -9.31 -2.34 -15.46
C LYS A 49 -10.67 -3.05 -15.56
N ALA A 50 -10.86 -4.20 -14.88
CA ALA A 50 -12.10 -4.98 -14.97
C ALA A 50 -13.01 -4.85 -13.73
N GLU A 51 -12.47 -4.70 -12.51
CA GLU A 51 -13.25 -4.67 -11.25
C GLU A 51 -12.52 -3.90 -10.12
N VAL A 52 -12.13 -2.63 -10.36
CA VAL A 52 -11.41 -1.77 -9.39
C VAL A 52 -12.01 -1.87 -7.98
N GLU A 53 -13.33 -1.76 -7.87
CA GLU A 53 -14.04 -1.67 -6.60
C GLU A 53 -13.86 -2.92 -5.74
N ARG A 54 -13.70 -4.12 -6.34
CA ARG A 54 -13.56 -5.38 -5.61
C ARG A 54 -12.12 -5.70 -5.20
N ILE A 55 -11.15 -5.27 -6.01
CA ILE A 55 -9.73 -5.53 -5.73
C ILE A 55 -9.24 -4.62 -4.60
N TRP A 56 -9.67 -3.37 -4.56
CA TRP A 56 -9.12 -2.36 -3.64
C TRP A 56 -9.74 -2.37 -2.25
N LEU A 57 -11.05 -2.63 -2.14
CA LEU A 57 -11.79 -2.54 -0.87
C LEU A 57 -11.16 -3.32 0.30
N PRO A 58 -10.66 -4.57 0.12
CA PRO A 58 -10.04 -5.32 1.20
C PRO A 58 -8.75 -4.67 1.71
N PHE A 59 -7.96 -4.05 0.81
CA PHE A 59 -6.63 -3.52 1.15
C PHE A 59 -6.69 -2.19 1.89
N ILE A 60 -7.74 -1.38 1.66
CA ILE A 60 -7.94 -0.13 2.40
C ILE A 60 -8.07 -0.38 3.91
N VAL A 61 -8.74 -1.47 4.32
CA VAL A 61 -8.89 -1.84 5.73
C VAL A 61 -7.53 -2.08 6.39
N TRP A 62 -6.61 -2.72 5.69
CA TRP A 62 -5.27 -3.03 6.20
C TRP A 62 -4.36 -1.79 6.23
N LEU A 63 -4.52 -0.88 5.28
CA LEU A 63 -3.85 0.43 5.28
C LEU A 63 -4.23 1.28 6.49
N LEU A 64 -5.49 1.20 6.94
CA LEU A 64 -5.98 1.95 8.10
C LEU A 64 -5.21 1.60 9.38
N VAL A 65 -4.69 0.37 9.50
CA VAL A 65 -3.90 -0.09 10.65
C VAL A 65 -2.63 0.76 10.83
N ALA A 66 -2.07 1.33 9.76
CA ALA A 66 -0.89 2.20 9.84
C ALA A 66 -1.13 3.44 10.72
N THR A 67 -2.39 3.88 10.83
CA THR A 67 -2.77 5.04 11.67
C THR A 67 -2.57 4.80 13.17
N ALA A 68 -2.40 3.53 13.60
CA ALA A 68 -2.00 3.21 14.96
C ALA A 68 -0.65 3.86 15.36
N TRP A 69 0.20 4.11 14.38
CA TRP A 69 1.51 4.75 14.58
C TRP A 69 1.46 6.27 14.48
N LEU A 70 0.29 6.87 14.23
CA LEU A 70 0.16 8.32 14.05
C LEU A 70 0.23 9.05 15.42
N PRO A 71 1.25 9.91 15.64
CA PRO A 71 1.34 10.69 16.87
C PRO A 71 0.08 11.52 17.11
N ALA A 72 -0.39 11.58 18.35
CA ALA A 72 -1.63 12.28 18.71
C ALA A 72 -1.64 13.75 18.24
N GLY A 73 -0.50 14.45 18.35
CA GLY A 73 -0.35 15.85 17.92
C GLY A 73 -0.43 16.07 16.40
N SER A 74 -0.14 15.05 15.58
CA SER A 74 -0.18 15.16 14.12
C SER A 74 -1.51 14.73 13.50
N ARG A 75 -2.39 14.03 14.24
CA ARG A 75 -3.66 13.50 13.71
C ARG A 75 -4.53 14.57 13.05
N ARG A 76 -4.66 15.75 13.70
CA ARG A 76 -5.43 16.88 13.17
C ARG A 76 -4.89 17.41 11.84
N TRP A 77 -3.56 17.41 11.67
CA TRP A 77 -2.92 17.87 10.45
C TRP A 77 -3.10 16.88 9.31
N TRP A 78 -3.07 15.58 9.62
CA TRP A 78 -3.40 14.53 8.68
C TRP A 78 -4.85 14.60 8.21
N LEU A 79 -5.80 14.81 9.12
CA LEU A 79 -7.21 14.98 8.77
C LEU A 79 -7.43 16.26 7.94
N ALA A 80 -6.78 17.37 8.31
CA ALA A 80 -6.82 18.60 7.52
C ALA A 80 -6.25 18.39 6.12
N GLY A 81 -5.13 17.66 6.00
CA GLY A 81 -4.54 17.29 4.72
C GLY A 81 -5.47 16.42 3.86
N GLN A 82 -6.15 15.44 4.46
CA GLN A 82 -7.16 14.63 3.75
C GLN A 82 -8.35 15.48 3.28
N ALA A 83 -8.90 16.33 4.15
CA ALA A 83 -9.99 17.22 3.79
C ALA A 83 -9.59 18.19 2.67
N ALA A 84 -8.41 18.81 2.77
CA ALA A 84 -7.89 19.70 1.75
C ALA A 84 -7.67 18.98 0.41
N THR A 85 -7.15 17.76 0.42
CA THR A 85 -6.96 16.94 -0.79
C THR A 85 -8.30 16.59 -1.43
N ALA A 86 -9.28 16.16 -0.62
CA ALA A 86 -10.63 15.86 -1.11
C ALA A 86 -11.29 17.10 -1.73
N LEU A 87 -11.17 18.27 -1.08
CA LEU A 87 -11.64 19.54 -1.63
C LEU A 87 -10.92 19.87 -2.92
N ALA A 88 -9.59 19.80 -2.96
CA ALA A 88 -8.80 20.11 -4.15
C ALA A 88 -9.21 19.23 -5.32
N VAL A 89 -9.33 17.90 -5.13
CA VAL A 89 -9.79 16.98 -6.17
C VAL A 89 -11.21 17.33 -6.62
N ASN A 90 -12.13 17.58 -5.67
CA ASN A 90 -13.50 17.95 -6.00
C ASN A 90 -13.54 19.23 -6.86
N HIS A 91 -12.80 20.26 -6.48
CA HIS A 91 -12.82 21.54 -7.19
C HIS A 91 -12.05 21.47 -8.52
N LEU A 92 -10.93 20.74 -8.59
CA LEU A 92 -10.12 20.58 -9.79
C LEU A 92 -10.65 19.55 -10.79
N VAL A 93 -11.60 18.70 -10.41
CA VAL A 93 -12.22 17.74 -11.35
C VAL A 93 -13.63 18.19 -11.70
N TRP A 94 -14.42 18.69 -10.76
CA TRP A 94 -15.81 19.05 -11.02
C TRP A 94 -16.03 20.53 -11.32
N THR A 95 -15.16 21.43 -10.87
CA THR A 95 -15.38 22.89 -11.05
C THR A 95 -14.63 23.48 -12.24
N VAL A 96 -13.63 22.77 -12.79
CA VAL A 96 -12.93 23.18 -14.03
C VAL A 96 -13.32 22.34 -15.25
N SER A 97 -14.18 21.33 -15.08
CA SER A 97 -14.82 20.57 -16.16
C SER A 97 -16.21 21.13 -16.45
#